data_AF-A0A381WMC6-F1
#
_entry.id   AF-A0A381WMC6-F1
#
_cell.length_a   1.000
_cell.length_b   1.000
_cell.length_c   1.000
_cell.angle_alpha   90.00
_cell.angle_beta   90.00
_cell.angle_gamma   90.00
#
_symmetry.space_group_name_H-M   'P 1'
#
loop_
_entity.id
_entity.type
_entity.pdbx_description
1 polymer ?
#
loop_
_entity_poly.entity_id
_entity_poly.type
_entity_poly.pdbx_seq_one_letter_code
_entity_poly.pdbx_strand_id
1 'polypeptide(L)'
;LLRLYASIRGPMVPIGRFDGQVHSVFDKVCNLRLCDGSFLALGREDVFNGPGIIRCQTDRGFSFLDYINTDEPCAYRRGILRIGKHLQVDLRASILWQNCINRAKADYFPDLHNVYMKIFNSELSFNRVIETVANPERYLLRGT
;
A
#
# COMPACT_ATOMS: atom_id res chain seq x y z
N LEU A 1 -19.24 -2.65 10.38
CA LEU A 1 -17.92 -3.22 10.09
C LEU A 1 -17.74 -3.22 8.58
N LEU A 2 -16.81 -2.41 8.06
CA LEU A 2 -16.50 -2.32 6.64
C LEU A 2 -15.51 -3.43 6.25
N ARG A 3 -15.70 -4.02 5.08
CA ARG A 3 -14.78 -4.98 4.49
C ARG A 3 -14.34 -4.52 3.11
N LEU A 4 -13.02 -4.44 2.92
CA LEU A 4 -12.39 -4.19 1.63
C LEU A 4 -11.67 -5.45 1.16
N TYR A 5 -11.41 -5.51 -0.14
CA TYR A 5 -10.62 -6.56 -0.77
C TYR A 5 -9.35 -5.95 -1.35
N ALA A 6 -8.20 -6.58 -1.11
CA ALA A 6 -6.96 -6.12 -1.72
C ALA A 6 -6.84 -6.66 -3.15
N SER A 7 -6.65 -5.78 -4.12
CA SER A 7 -6.38 -6.15 -5.51
C SER A 7 -4.90 -6.48 -5.72
N ILE A 8 -4.00 -5.70 -5.12
CA ILE A 8 -2.55 -5.85 -5.26
C ILE A 8 -1.88 -5.74 -3.89
N ARG A 9 -0.81 -6.51 -3.69
CA ARG A 9 0.11 -6.36 -2.56
C ARG A 9 1.55 -6.23 -3.04
N GLY A 10 2.27 -5.29 -2.45
CA GLY A 10 3.71 -5.12 -2.67
C GLY A 10 4.54 -6.30 -2.12
N PRO A 11 5.74 -6.54 -2.65
CA PRO A 11 6.65 -7.61 -2.21
C PRO A 11 7.12 -7.53 -0.75
N MET A 12 7.09 -6.35 -0.12
CA MET A 12 7.45 -6.17 1.29
C MET A 12 6.30 -6.46 2.25
N VAL A 13 5.09 -6.71 1.75
CA VAL A 13 3.94 -7.08 2.58
C VAL A 13 4.17 -8.51 3.12
N PRO A 14 4.25 -8.72 4.44
CA PRO A 14 4.55 -10.03 4.99
C PRO A 14 3.47 -11.06 4.63
N ILE A 15 3.90 -12.28 4.28
CA ILE A 15 3.01 -13.40 3.99
C ILE A 15 2.48 -14.03 5.29
N GLY A 16 3.27 -13.95 6.37
CA GLY A 16 2.98 -14.45 7.70
C GLY A 16 2.14 -13.50 8.55
N ARG A 17 1.97 -13.84 9.83
CA ARG A 17 1.25 -12.99 10.79
C ARG A 17 2.08 -11.75 11.11
N PHE A 18 1.43 -10.61 11.28
CA PHE A 18 2.06 -9.40 11.81
C PHE A 18 1.08 -8.60 12.64
N ASP A 19 1.63 -7.79 13.54
CA ASP A 19 0.91 -6.87 14.41
C ASP A 19 1.53 -5.46 14.24
N GLY A 20 0.74 -4.45 14.56
CA GLY A 20 1.15 -3.06 14.44
C GLY A 20 0.05 -2.11 14.85
N GLN A 21 0.20 -0.86 14.43
CA GLN A 21 -0.77 0.18 14.64
C GLN A 21 -0.84 1.13 13.44
N VAL A 22 -1.94 1.86 13.34
CA VAL A 22 -2.08 2.95 12.39
C VAL A 22 -1.13 4.07 12.78
N HIS A 23 -0.23 4.44 11.88
CA HIS A 23 0.74 5.50 12.09
C HIS A 23 0.21 6.86 11.62
N SER A 24 -0.40 6.90 10.43
CA SER A 24 -1.00 8.12 9.89
C SER A 24 -2.10 7.78 8.89
N VAL A 25 -3.15 8.59 8.87
CA VAL A 25 -4.32 8.42 7.99
C VAL A 25 -4.47 9.65 7.13
N PHE A 26 -4.67 9.44 5.83
CA PHE A 26 -4.96 10.44 4.82
C PHE A 26 -6.18 10.01 4.02
N ASP A 27 -6.69 10.88 3.17
CA ASP A 27 -7.86 10.58 2.33
C ASP A 27 -7.71 9.25 1.57
N LYS A 28 -6.61 9.10 0.81
CA LYS A 28 -6.39 7.95 -0.08
C LYS A 28 -5.47 6.87 0.48
N VAL A 29 -4.81 7.13 1.62
CA VAL A 29 -3.74 6.26 2.14
C VAL A 29 -3.84 6.14 3.67
N CYS A 30 -3.72 4.92 4.19
CA CYS A 30 -3.55 4.65 5.61
C CYS A 30 -2.23 3.94 5.86
N ASN A 31 -1.32 4.58 6.58
CA ASN A 31 -0.01 4.03 6.90
C ASN A 31 -0.05 3.22 8.20
N LEU A 32 0.62 2.09 8.19
CA LEU A 32 0.73 1.17 9.32
C LEU A 32 2.19 1.10 9.74
N ARG A 33 2.45 1.18 11.04
CA ARG A 33 3.73 0.84 11.64
C ARG A 33 3.61 -0.53 12.29
N LEU A 34 4.44 -1.46 11.86
CA LEU A 34 4.48 -2.81 12.43
C LEU A 34 5.31 -2.83 13.71
N CYS A 35 5.11 -3.86 14.53
CA CYS A 35 5.84 -4.01 15.79
C CYS A 35 7.36 -4.17 15.62
N ASP A 36 7.82 -4.65 14.45
CA ASP A 36 9.25 -4.74 14.10
C ASP A 36 9.85 -3.39 13.63
N GLY A 37 9.04 -2.32 13.65
CA GLY A 37 9.43 -0.98 13.22
C GLY A 37 9.32 -0.73 11.72
N SER A 38 8.98 -1.73 10.92
CA SER A 38 8.73 -1.57 9.49
C SER A 38 7.40 -0.84 9.23
N PHE A 39 7.23 -0.36 8.01
CA PHE A 39 6.04 0.38 7.59
C PHE A 39 5.37 -0.30 6.40
N LEU A 40 4.04 -0.25 6.38
CA LEU A 40 3.18 -0.65 5.27
C LEU A 40 2.15 0.46 5.01
N ALA A 41 1.48 0.40 3.86
CA ALA A 41 0.36 1.28 3.57
C ALA A 41 -0.82 0.53 2.95
N LEU A 42 -2.03 0.90 3.35
CA LEU A 42 -3.24 0.67 2.56
C LEU A 42 -3.45 1.85 1.64
N GLY A 43 -3.63 1.57 0.34
CA GLY A 43 -3.96 2.58 -0.66
C GLY A 43 -5.32 2.33 -1.27
N ARG A 44 -6.01 3.42 -1.64
CA ARG A 44 -7.22 3.38 -2.48
C ARG A 44 -6.90 2.80 -3.86
N GLU A 45 -7.91 2.44 -4.64
CA GLU A 45 -7.73 1.76 -5.93
C GLU A 45 -6.98 2.61 -6.97
N ASP A 46 -7.12 3.93 -6.89
CA ASP A 46 -6.43 4.90 -7.74
C ASP A 46 -5.03 5.27 -7.24
N VAL A 47 -4.56 4.66 -6.14
CA VAL A 47 -3.21 4.87 -5.62
C VAL A 47 -2.23 3.96 -6.37
N PHE A 48 -1.03 4.49 -6.63
CA PHE A 48 0.04 3.74 -7.29
C PHE A 48 0.47 2.52 -6.45
N ASN A 49 0.88 1.46 -7.15
CA ASN A 49 1.50 0.31 -6.50
C ASN A 49 2.89 0.67 -5.97
N GLY A 50 3.31 -0.02 -4.91
CA GLY A 50 4.61 0.18 -4.32
C GLY A 50 5.03 -1.01 -3.47
N PRO A 51 6.31 -1.05 -3.05
CA PRO A 51 6.90 -2.24 -2.45
C PRO A 51 6.22 -2.67 -1.14
N GLY A 52 5.72 -1.73 -0.32
CA GLY A 52 4.94 -2.03 0.90
C GLY A 52 3.50 -1.52 0.85
N ILE A 53 2.94 -1.34 -0.36
CA ILE A 53 1.56 -0.90 -0.54
C ILE A 53 0.65 -2.11 -0.74
N ILE A 54 -0.47 -2.12 0.00
CA ILE A 54 -1.61 -3.00 -0.19
C ILE A 54 -2.71 -2.13 -0.83
N ARG A 55 -2.98 -2.36 -2.11
CA ARG A 55 -4.00 -1.60 -2.83
C ARG A 55 -5.37 -2.24 -2.65
N CYS A 56 -6.32 -1.47 -2.16
CA CYS A 56 -7.66 -1.89 -1.83
C CYS A 56 -8.64 -1.52 -2.94
N GLN A 57 -9.55 -2.44 -3.26
CA GLN A 57 -10.72 -2.17 -4.09
C GLN A 57 -11.65 -1.24 -3.30
N THR A 58 -11.90 -0.07 -3.86
CA THR A 58 -12.55 1.05 -3.16
C THR A 58 -13.26 1.92 -4.19
N ASP A 59 -14.43 2.45 -3.82
CA ASP A 59 -15.17 3.37 -4.69
C ASP A 59 -14.53 4.77 -4.71
N ARG A 60 -14.84 5.58 -5.72
CA ARG A 60 -14.24 6.93 -5.93
C ARG A 60 -14.42 7.91 -4.77
N GLY A 61 -15.43 7.70 -3.92
CA GLY A 61 -15.70 8.54 -2.73
C GLY A 61 -15.12 7.98 -1.43
N PHE A 62 -14.45 6.84 -1.45
CA PHE A 62 -13.89 6.25 -0.24
C PHE A 62 -12.75 7.10 0.31
N SER A 63 -12.83 7.40 1.61
CA SER A 63 -11.78 8.03 2.40
C SER A 63 -11.40 7.17 3.60
N PHE A 64 -10.11 6.95 3.85
CA PHE A 64 -9.69 6.23 5.06
C PHE A 64 -9.98 7.03 6.34
N LEU A 65 -10.04 8.36 6.25
CA LEU A 65 -10.33 9.26 7.37
C LEU A 65 -11.72 9.00 7.98
N ASP A 66 -12.66 8.45 7.22
CA ASP A 66 -14.02 8.18 7.68
C ASP A 66 -14.12 6.93 8.56
N TYR A 67 -13.11 6.05 8.54
CA TYR A 67 -13.19 4.71 9.13
C TYR A 67 -12.06 4.36 10.08
N ILE A 68 -10.94 5.08 10.04
CA ILE A 68 -9.72 4.74 10.77
C ILE A 68 -9.16 5.98 11.45
N ASN A 69 -8.74 5.81 12.71
CA ASN A 69 -7.97 6.82 13.43
C ASN A 69 -6.51 6.39 13.58
N THR A 70 -5.63 7.38 13.76
CA THR A 70 -4.24 7.16 14.19
C THR A 70 -4.20 6.38 15.51
N ASP A 71 -3.15 5.59 15.69
CA ASP A 71 -2.90 4.72 16.85
C ASP A 71 -3.89 3.56 17.04
N GLU A 72 -4.85 3.37 16.13
CA GLU A 72 -5.68 2.17 16.15
C GLU A 72 -4.82 0.91 15.94
N PRO A 73 -5.03 -0.15 16.74
CA PRO A 73 -4.28 -1.38 16.58
C PRO A 73 -4.64 -2.06 15.27
N CYS A 74 -3.64 -2.69 14.64
CA CYS A 74 -3.86 -3.53 13.48
C CYS A 74 -3.20 -4.91 13.65
N ALA A 75 -3.84 -5.93 13.09
CA ALA A 75 -3.30 -7.28 13.09
C ALA A 75 -3.71 -8.00 11.81
N TYR A 76 -2.75 -8.69 11.20
CA TYR A 76 -2.99 -9.55 10.05
C TYR A 76 -2.88 -11.02 10.46
N ARG A 77 -3.96 -11.78 10.19
CA ARG A 77 -4.06 -13.21 10.49
C ARG A 77 -4.84 -13.89 9.37
N ARG A 78 -4.32 -15.03 8.89
CA ARG A 78 -5.01 -15.91 7.92
C ARG A 78 -5.55 -15.18 6.68
N GLY A 79 -4.78 -14.23 6.14
CA GLY A 79 -5.20 -13.49 4.94
C GLY A 79 -6.08 -12.27 5.21
N ILE A 80 -6.41 -11.96 6.46
CA ILE A 80 -7.27 -10.82 6.82
C ILE A 80 -6.49 -9.86 7.70
N LEU A 81 -6.35 -8.62 7.25
CA LEU A 81 -5.86 -7.49 8.04
C LEU A 81 -7.06 -6.83 8.72
N ARG A 82 -7.00 -6.69 10.04
CA ARG A 82 -8.01 -5.96 10.83
C ARG A 82 -7.38 -4.70 11.37
N ILE A 83 -8.10 -3.59 11.27
CA ILE A 83 -7.66 -2.28 11.78
C ILE A 83 -8.78 -1.72 12.64
N GLY A 84 -8.44 -1.42 13.89
CA GLY A 84 -9.40 -0.95 14.88
C GLY A 84 -10.63 -1.86 14.96
N LYS A 85 -11.79 -1.25 15.14
CA LYS A 85 -13.09 -1.95 15.22
C LYS A 85 -13.87 -1.90 13.91
N HIS A 86 -13.45 -1.07 12.96
CA HIS A 86 -14.29 -0.65 11.85
C HIS A 86 -13.88 -1.21 10.50
N LEU A 87 -12.61 -1.56 10.29
CA LEU A 87 -12.12 -2.00 8.99
C LEU A 87 -11.49 -3.40 9.01
N GLN A 88 -11.84 -4.18 7.99
CA GLN A 88 -11.13 -5.40 7.61
C GLN A 88 -10.74 -5.34 6.13
N VAL A 89 -9.53 -5.80 5.81
CA VAL A 89 -9.03 -5.94 4.44
C VAL A 89 -8.69 -7.40 4.18
N ASP A 90 -9.29 -7.98 3.15
CA ASP A 90 -9.04 -9.35 2.72
C ASP A 90 -7.97 -9.40 1.63
N LEU A 91 -6.83 -10.03 1.95
CA LEU A 91 -5.68 -10.13 1.05
C LEU A 91 -5.60 -11.49 0.35
N ARG A 92 -6.53 -12.42 0.60
CA ARG A 92 -6.40 -13.81 0.14
C ARG A 92 -6.34 -13.95 -1.38
N ALA A 93 -7.04 -13.07 -2.10
CA ALA A 93 -7.06 -13.02 -3.56
C ALA A 93 -6.11 -11.97 -4.16
N SER A 94 -5.32 -11.27 -3.33
CA SER A 94 -4.45 -10.19 -3.81
C SER A 94 -3.32 -10.72 -4.69
N ILE A 95 -3.06 -10.01 -5.79
CA ILE A 95 -1.96 -10.34 -6.70
C ILE A 95 -0.68 -9.70 -6.16
N LEU A 96 0.41 -10.46 -6.15
CA LEU A 96 1.73 -9.91 -5.82
C LEU A 96 2.17 -8.95 -6.93
N TRP A 97 2.52 -7.70 -6.58
CA TRP A 97 2.89 -6.67 -7.56
C TRP A 97 4.05 -7.10 -8.47
N GLN A 98 5.01 -7.86 -7.94
CA GLN A 98 6.11 -8.45 -8.73
C GLN A 98 5.60 -9.30 -9.90
N ASN A 99 4.47 -10.00 -9.72
CA ASN A 99 3.86 -10.81 -10.78
C ASN A 99 3.26 -9.92 -11.87
N CYS A 100 2.72 -8.76 -11.52
CA CYS A 100 2.27 -7.76 -12.49
C CYS A 100 3.44 -7.21 -13.31
N ILE A 101 4.58 -6.94 -12.65
CA ILE A 101 5.81 -6.50 -13.33
C ILE A 101 6.32 -7.60 -14.26
N ASN A 102 6.37 -8.85 -13.80
CA ASN A 102 6.83 -9.97 -14.62
C ASN A 102 5.92 -10.24 -15.83
N ARG A 103 4.60 -10.01 -15.71
CA ARG A 103 3.68 -10.06 -16.87
C ARG A 103 3.94 -8.89 -17.83
N ALA A 104 4.08 -7.67 -17.32
CA ALA A 104 4.42 -6.52 -18.15
C ALA A 104 5.78 -6.66 -18.88
N LYS A 105 6.73 -7.42 -18.31
CA LYS A 105 7.97 -7.82 -19.00
C LYS A 105 7.69 -8.74 -20.19
N ALA A 106 6.81 -9.73 -20.02
CA ALA A 106 6.43 -10.65 -21.10
C ALA A 106 5.69 -9.92 -22.23
N ASP A 107 4.95 -8.86 -21.88
CA ASP A 107 4.17 -8.05 -22.80
C ASP A 107 4.96 -6.84 -23.41
N TYR A 108 6.28 -6.75 -23.16
CA TYR A 108 7.23 -5.78 -23.74
C TYR A 108 6.93 -4.27 -23.50
N PHE A 109 6.95 -3.83 -22.22
CA PHE A 109 7.02 -2.40 -21.86
C PHE A 109 8.34 -2.06 -21.11
N PRO A 110 9.48 -1.90 -21.82
CA PRO A 110 10.81 -1.78 -21.22
C PRO A 110 11.03 -0.54 -20.35
N ASP A 111 10.42 0.61 -20.69
CA ASP A 111 10.66 1.87 -19.96
C ASP A 111 10.05 1.89 -18.56
N LEU A 112 8.85 1.33 -18.42
CA LEU A 112 8.18 1.20 -17.12
C LEU A 112 8.99 0.30 -16.19
N HIS A 113 9.50 -0.83 -16.69
CA HIS A 113 10.29 -1.76 -15.87
C HIS A 113 11.54 -1.09 -15.28
N ASN A 114 12.27 -0.33 -16.08
CA ASN A 114 13.50 0.35 -15.64
C ASN A 114 13.21 1.47 -14.63
N VAL A 115 12.15 2.26 -14.83
CA VAL A 115 11.70 3.26 -13.83
C VAL A 115 11.29 2.56 -12.53
N TYR A 116 10.58 1.43 -12.60
CA TYR A 116 10.15 0.67 -11.43
C TYR A 116 11.33 0.07 -10.65
N MET A 117 12.30 -0.54 -11.33
CA MET A 117 13.50 -1.08 -10.67
C MET A 117 14.36 0.05 -10.11
N LYS A 118 14.39 1.23 -10.74
CA LYS A 118 15.08 2.40 -10.21
C LYS A 118 14.42 2.91 -8.93
N ILE A 119 13.10 2.90 -8.81
CA ILE A 119 12.38 3.23 -7.56
C ILE A 119 12.62 2.17 -6.49
N PHE A 120 12.52 0.88 -6.85
CA PHE A 120 12.72 -0.24 -5.92
C PHE A 120 14.15 -0.34 -5.39
N ASN A 121 15.14 -0.06 -6.23
CA ASN A 121 16.57 -0.11 -5.89
C ASN A 121 17.14 1.26 -5.46
N SER A 122 16.43 2.37 -5.69
CA SER A 122 16.83 3.64 -5.10
C SER A 122 16.58 3.56 -3.61
N GLU A 123 17.56 4.00 -2.82
CA GLU A 123 17.43 4.27 -1.38
C GLU A 123 16.45 5.42 -1.07
N LEU A 124 15.36 5.54 -1.83
CA LEU A 124 14.20 6.30 -1.37
C LEU A 124 13.71 5.58 -0.14
N SER A 125 14.05 6.13 1.03
CA SER A 125 13.53 5.65 2.30
C SER A 125 12.03 5.44 2.15
N PHE A 126 11.54 4.31 2.62
CA PHE A 126 10.12 3.93 2.49
C PHE A 126 9.18 5.10 2.86
N ASN A 127 9.57 5.88 3.86
CA ASN A 127 8.91 7.13 4.28
C ASN A 127 8.69 8.12 3.12
N ARG A 128 9.68 8.29 2.25
CA ARG A 128 9.62 9.21 1.10
C ARG A 128 8.72 8.68 -0.03
N VAL A 129 8.66 7.36 -0.21
CA VAL A 129 7.71 6.71 -1.15
C VAL A 129 6.28 6.91 -0.63
N ILE A 130 6.06 6.71 0.67
CA ILE A 130 4.76 6.92 1.31
C ILE A 130 4.30 8.38 1.19
N GLU A 131 5.18 9.35 1.45
CA GLU A 131 4.89 10.78 1.27
C GLU A 131 4.60 11.14 -0.19
N THR A 132 5.35 10.56 -1.14
CA THR A 132 5.17 10.78 -2.57
C THR A 132 3.84 10.23 -3.07
N VAL A 133 3.47 9.04 -2.61
CA VAL A 133 2.22 8.37 -3.01
C VAL A 133 1.00 9.04 -2.37
N ALA A 134 1.13 9.56 -1.15
CA ALA A 134 0.08 10.34 -0.48
C ALA A 134 -0.13 11.72 -1.12
N ASN A 135 0.87 12.28 -1.84
CA ASN A 135 0.79 13.61 -2.41
C ASN A 135 1.55 13.72 -3.75
N PRO A 136 1.05 13.06 -4.82
CA PRO A 136 1.79 12.91 -6.08
C PRO A 136 2.10 14.25 -6.77
N GLU A 137 1.21 15.25 -6.62
CA GLU A 137 1.39 16.58 -7.24
C GLU A 137 2.59 17.36 -6.70
N ARG A 138 2.98 17.14 -5.44
CA ARG A 138 4.17 17.78 -4.85
C ARG A 138 5.49 17.35 -5.47
N TYR A 139 5.53 16.17 -6.10
CA TYR A 139 6.76 15.59 -6.65
C TYR A 139 6.80 15.62 -8.18
N LEU A 140 5.65 15.76 -8.84
CA LEU A 140 5.57 15.99 -10.29
C LEU A 140 6.01 17.40 -10.71
N LEU A 141 6.09 18.35 -9.77
CA LEU A 141 6.50 19.74 -10.01
C LEU A 141 8.00 20.03 -9.78
N ARG A 142 8.83 19.01 -9.50
CA ARG A 142 10.30 19.18 -9.38
C ARG A 142 11.08 18.64 -10.59
N GLY A 143 10.41 18.59 -11.74
CA GLY A 143 11.01 18.26 -13.03
C GLY A 143 10.61 19.28 -14.09
N THR A 144 11.04 20.53 -13.92
CA THR A 144 11.21 21.52 -14.99
C THR A 144 12.54 22.21 -14.80
#